data_AF-A0A8C9KJA2-F1
#
_entry.id   AF-A0A8C9KJA2-F1
#
_cell.length_a   1.000
_cell.length_b   1.000
_cell.length_c   1.000
_cell.angle_alpha   90.00
_cell.angle_beta   90.00
_cell.angle_gamma   90.00
#
_symmetry.space_group_name_H-M   'P 1'
#
loop_
_entity.id
_entity.type
_entity.pdbx_description
1 polymer ?
#
loop_
_entity_poly.entity_id
_entity_poly.type
_entity_poly.pdbx_seq_one_letter_code
_entity_poly.pdbx_strand_id
1 'polypeptide(L)'
;MTSQSQGIHQLLQAEKRAKDKLEEAKKRKEKRLKQAKEEAVAEINQYRMQRDKEFRLKQSKVMGSQSNLSEEVDERTLGKIKELNGSYNKYMEVVLKQLLNMVCDVKPGIHVNYRATH
;
A
#
# COMPACT_ATOMS: atom_id res chain seq x y z
N MET A 1 -20.25 -3.32 -86.54
CA MET A 1 -19.53 -2.27 -85.79
C MET A 1 -20.01 -2.09 -84.34
N THR A 2 -21.20 -2.56 -83.94
CA THR A 2 -21.77 -2.35 -82.60
C THR A 2 -21.22 -3.30 -81.50
N SER A 3 -20.73 -4.49 -81.87
CA SER A 3 -20.26 -5.51 -80.92
C SER A 3 -19.01 -5.11 -80.11
N GLN A 4 -18.14 -4.28 -80.67
CA GLN A 4 -16.88 -3.89 -80.01
C GLN A 4 -17.11 -2.86 -78.89
N SER A 5 -18.04 -1.94 -79.10
CA SER A 5 -18.45 -0.94 -78.09
C SER A 5 -19.11 -1.58 -76.86
N GLN A 6 -19.93 -2.63 -77.09
CA GLN A 6 -20.67 -3.30 -76.02
C GLN A 6 -19.76 -4.10 -75.08
N GLY A 7 -18.71 -4.75 -75.61
CA GLY A 7 -17.71 -5.45 -74.80
C GLY A 7 -16.85 -4.51 -73.94
N ILE A 8 -16.45 -3.36 -74.49
CA ILE A 8 -15.69 -2.34 -73.75
C ILE A 8 -16.53 -1.79 -72.58
N HIS A 9 -17.82 -1.53 -72.80
CA HIS A 9 -18.73 -1.09 -71.72
C HIS A 9 -18.83 -2.12 -70.59
N GLN A 10 -18.84 -3.41 -70.91
CA GLN A 10 -18.92 -4.48 -69.91
C GLN A 10 -17.64 -4.59 -69.07
N LEU A 11 -16.47 -4.41 -69.70
CA LEU A 11 -15.18 -4.36 -69.01
C LEU A 11 -15.08 -3.15 -68.08
N LEU A 12 -15.50 -1.97 -68.52
CA LEU A 12 -15.53 -0.75 -67.69
C LEU A 12 -16.46 -0.91 -66.47
N GLN A 13 -17.61 -1.58 -66.66
CA GLN A 13 -18.52 -1.86 -65.55
C GLN A 13 -17.92 -2.87 -64.56
N ALA A 14 -17.23 -3.90 -65.06
CA ALA A 14 -16.52 -4.87 -64.22
C ALA A 14 -15.38 -4.20 -63.43
N GLU A 15 -14.61 -3.31 -64.07
CA GLU A 15 -13.55 -2.53 -63.42
C GLU A 15 -14.11 -1.66 -62.29
N LYS A 16 -15.22 -0.96 -62.53
CA LYS A 16 -15.89 -0.15 -61.50
C LYS A 16 -16.33 -1.01 -60.31
N ARG A 17 -16.98 -2.15 -60.56
CA ARG A 17 -17.41 -3.08 -59.49
C ARG A 17 -16.22 -3.64 -58.70
N ALA A 18 -15.11 -3.95 -59.37
CA ALA A 18 -13.90 -4.43 -58.71
C ALA A 18 -13.28 -3.34 -57.81
N LYS A 19 -13.21 -2.10 -58.30
CA LYS A 19 -12.75 -0.93 -57.53
C LYS A 19 -13.65 -0.68 -56.31
N ASP A 20 -14.96 -0.66 -56.49
CA ASP A 20 -15.93 -0.44 -55.41
C ASP A 20 -15.79 -1.51 -54.32
N LYS A 21 -15.67 -2.79 -54.70
CA LYS A 21 -15.49 -3.90 -53.76
C LYS A 21 -14.17 -3.81 -52.98
N LEU A 22 -13.11 -3.32 -53.62
CA LEU A 22 -11.81 -3.14 -52.99
C LEU A 22 -11.82 -1.97 -52.00
N GLU A 23 -12.46 -0.87 -52.34
CA GLU A 23 -12.64 0.28 -51.44
C GLU A 23 -13.53 -0.04 -50.24
N GLU A 24 -14.60 -0.81 -50.44
CA GLU A 24 -15.43 -1.30 -49.33
C GLU A 24 -14.62 -2.18 -48.36
N ALA A 25 -13.80 -3.09 -48.89
CA ALA A 25 -12.93 -3.94 -48.08
C ALA A 25 -11.91 -3.13 -47.27
N LYS A 26 -11.28 -2.10 -47.87
CA LYS A 26 -10.37 -1.18 -47.18
C LYS A 26 -11.08 -0.43 -46.04
N LYS A 27 -12.23 0.18 -46.31
CA LYS A 27 -13.03 0.89 -45.31
C LYS A 27 -13.43 -0.02 -44.15
N ARG A 28 -13.83 -1.27 -44.45
CA ARG A 28 -14.18 -2.26 -43.43
C ARG A 28 -12.98 -2.65 -42.56
N LYS A 29 -11.80 -2.83 -43.16
CA LYS A 29 -10.55 -3.10 -42.44
C LYS A 29 -10.19 -1.94 -41.51
N GLU A 30 -10.23 -0.71 -42.01
CA GLU A 30 -9.93 0.49 -41.22
C GLU A 30 -10.90 0.65 -40.05
N LYS A 31 -12.21 0.47 -40.28
CA LYS A 31 -13.22 0.50 -39.22
C LYS A 31 -12.94 -0.53 -38.13
N ARG A 32 -12.61 -1.77 -38.50
CA ARG A 32 -12.27 -2.84 -37.54
C ARG A 32 -11.01 -2.52 -36.74
N LEU A 33 -9.98 -1.94 -37.37
CA LEU A 33 -8.76 -1.53 -36.69
C LEU A 33 -9.02 -0.40 -35.69
N LYS A 34 -9.86 0.59 -36.06
CA LYS A 34 -10.25 1.68 -35.17
C LYS A 34 -11.06 1.16 -33.99
N GLN A 35 -12.05 0.31 -34.25
CA GLN A 35 -12.87 -0.32 -33.21
C GLN A 35 -12.02 -1.12 -32.23
N ALA A 36 -11.10 -1.97 -32.72
CA ALA A 36 -10.22 -2.74 -31.84
C ALA A 36 -9.34 -1.87 -30.94
N LYS A 37 -8.86 -0.72 -31.44
CA LYS A 37 -8.11 0.25 -30.63
C LYS A 37 -8.98 0.92 -29.58
N GLU A 38 -10.19 1.34 -29.94
CA GLU A 38 -11.14 1.97 -29.02
C GLU A 38 -11.57 1.01 -27.91
N GLU A 39 -11.87 -0.24 -28.25
CA GLU A 39 -12.23 -1.29 -27.28
C GLU A 39 -11.07 -1.58 -26.31
N ALA A 40 -9.83 -1.72 -26.83
CA ALA A 40 -8.67 -1.93 -25.97
C ALA A 40 -8.41 -0.74 -25.01
N VAL A 41 -8.58 0.49 -25.49
CA VAL A 41 -8.44 1.69 -24.64
C VAL A 41 -9.54 1.75 -23.57
N ALA A 42 -10.77 1.39 -23.93
CA ALA A 42 -11.89 1.33 -22.98
C ALA A 42 -11.62 0.29 -21.87
N GLU A 43 -11.14 -0.91 -22.23
CA GLU A 43 -10.79 -1.96 -21.27
C GLU A 43 -9.64 -1.54 -20.35
N ILE A 44 -8.59 -0.93 -20.90
CA ILE A 44 -7.47 -0.39 -20.10
C ILE A 44 -7.96 0.65 -19.09
N ASN A 45 -8.84 1.56 -19.50
CA ASN A 45 -9.37 2.59 -18.62
C ASN A 45 -10.26 2.01 -17.52
N GLN A 46 -11.09 1.02 -17.87
CA GLN A 46 -11.91 0.32 -16.88
C GLN A 46 -11.04 -0.41 -15.84
N TYR A 47 -9.99 -1.10 -16.30
CA TYR A 47 -9.05 -1.77 -15.41
C TYR A 47 -8.33 -0.78 -14.49
N ARG A 48 -7.84 0.35 -15.02
CA ARG A 48 -7.24 1.42 -14.21
C ARG A 48 -8.19 1.94 -13.15
N MET A 49 -9.43 2.24 -13.52
CA MET A 49 -10.44 2.74 -12.57
C MET A 49 -10.73 1.72 -11.46
N GLN A 50 -10.80 0.43 -11.78
CA GLN A 50 -10.98 -0.64 -10.80
C GLN A 50 -9.79 -0.73 -9.85
N ARG A 51 -8.56 -0.70 -10.36
CA ARG A 51 -7.33 -0.73 -9.56
C ARG A 51 -7.22 0.50 -8.65
N ASP A 52 -7.55 1.68 -9.13
CA ASP A 52 -7.55 2.91 -8.32
C ASP A 52 -8.61 2.88 -7.22
N LYS A 53 -9.78 2.27 -7.49
CA LYS A 53 -10.81 2.06 -6.49
C LYS A 53 -10.34 1.09 -5.40
N GLU A 54 -9.75 -0.03 -5.78
CA GLU A 54 -9.16 -1.00 -4.84
C GLU A 54 -8.04 -0.38 -4.01
N PHE A 55 -7.17 0.41 -4.65
CA PHE A 55 -6.08 1.11 -3.99
C PHE A 55 -6.62 2.10 -2.94
N ARG A 56 -7.57 2.95 -3.31
CA ARG A 56 -8.21 3.90 -2.38
C ARG A 56 -8.90 3.20 -1.22
N LEU A 57 -9.58 2.08 -1.46
CA LEU A 57 -10.22 1.29 -0.40
C LEU A 57 -9.19 0.69 0.56
N LYS A 58 -8.06 0.18 0.04
CA LYS A 58 -6.97 -0.32 0.89
C LYS A 58 -6.33 0.81 1.68
N GLN A 59 -6.09 1.96 1.04
CA GLN A 59 -5.53 3.14 1.68
C GLN A 59 -6.43 3.61 2.83
N SER A 60 -7.75 3.73 2.61
CA SER A 60 -8.69 4.15 3.65
C SER A 60 -8.76 3.16 4.80
N LYS A 61 -8.71 1.85 4.53
CA LYS A 61 -8.66 0.81 5.57
C LYS A 61 -7.38 0.89 6.39
N VAL A 62 -6.22 1.05 5.73
CA VAL A 62 -4.93 1.15 6.42
C VAL A 62 -4.88 2.42 7.27
N MET A 63 -5.25 3.57 6.71
CA MET A 63 -5.30 4.82 7.46
C MET A 63 -6.27 4.76 8.64
N GLY A 64 -7.45 4.16 8.47
CA GLY A 64 -8.38 3.92 9.59
C GLY A 64 -7.81 3.00 10.66
N SER A 65 -7.12 1.92 10.26
CA SER A 65 -6.50 0.98 11.21
C SER A 65 -5.31 1.56 11.98
N GLN A 66 -4.60 2.53 11.42
CA GLN A 66 -3.48 3.19 12.10
C GLN A 66 -3.95 4.01 13.31
N SER A 67 -5.11 4.66 13.22
CA SER A 67 -5.69 5.39 14.37
C SER A 67 -5.98 4.43 15.53
N ASN A 68 -6.67 3.32 15.23
CA ASN A 68 -7.03 2.32 16.24
C ASN A 68 -5.79 1.68 16.90
N LEU A 69 -4.73 1.43 16.11
CA LEU A 69 -3.48 0.89 16.65
C LEU A 69 -2.79 1.88 17.59
N SER A 70 -2.80 3.18 17.25
CA SER A 70 -2.23 4.21 18.13
C SER A 70 -2.97 4.27 19.46
N GLU A 71 -4.31 4.29 19.40
CA GLU A 71 -5.16 4.29 20.60
C GLU A 71 -4.92 3.06 21.49
N GLU A 72 -4.82 1.86 20.89
CA GLU A 72 -4.54 0.62 21.64
C GLU A 72 -3.14 0.64 22.29
N VAL A 73 -2.14 1.18 21.58
CA VAL A 73 -0.77 1.35 22.11
C VAL A 73 -0.76 2.35 23.27
N ASP A 74 -1.47 3.46 23.15
CA ASP A 74 -1.58 4.48 24.21
C ASP A 74 -2.28 3.91 25.44
N GLU A 75 -3.39 3.18 25.28
CA GLU A 75 -4.09 2.51 26.37
C GLU A 75 -3.19 1.51 27.10
N ARG A 76 -2.46 0.66 26.36
CA ARG A 76 -1.49 -0.28 26.94
C ARG A 76 -0.37 0.43 27.67
N THR A 77 0.15 1.52 27.10
CA THR A 77 1.23 2.31 27.69
C THR A 77 0.78 2.96 28.99
N LEU A 78 -0.40 3.59 28.99
CA LEU A 78 -1.01 4.17 30.19
C LEU A 78 -1.30 3.10 31.26
N GLY A 79 -1.77 1.93 30.86
CA GLY A 79 -1.94 0.78 31.75
C GLY A 79 -0.62 0.38 32.41
N LYS A 80 0.46 0.26 31.63
CA LYS A 80 1.79 -0.10 32.16
C LYS A 80 2.35 0.98 33.10
N ILE A 81 2.19 2.26 32.77
CA ILE A 81 2.59 3.37 33.64
C ILE A 81 1.83 3.30 34.97
N LYS A 82 0.52 3.02 34.97
CA LYS A 82 -0.26 2.86 36.19
C LYS A 82 0.24 1.69 37.04
N GLU A 83 0.54 0.55 36.41
CA GLU A 83 1.10 -0.63 37.09
C GLU A 83 2.48 -0.35 37.73
N LEU A 84 3.35 0.35 36.99
CA LEU A 84 4.67 0.76 37.49
C LEU A 84 4.56 1.72 38.67
N ASN A 85 3.69 2.73 38.57
CA ASN A 85 3.43 3.66 39.68
C ASN A 85 2.84 2.94 40.91
N GLY A 86 1.92 2.00 40.70
CA GLY A 86 1.38 1.17 41.77
C GLY A 86 2.47 0.34 42.47
N SER A 87 3.36 -0.27 41.68
CA SER A 87 4.49 -1.04 42.20
C SER A 87 5.48 -0.15 42.96
N TYR A 88 5.81 1.02 42.41
CA TYR A 88 6.66 2.02 43.07
C TYR A 88 6.09 2.39 44.45
N ASN A 89 4.84 2.84 44.50
CA ASN A 89 4.20 3.26 45.75
C ASN A 89 4.15 2.13 46.79
N LYS A 90 3.98 0.88 46.35
CA LYS A 90 3.95 -0.29 47.23
C LYS A 90 5.30 -0.59 47.87
N TYR A 91 6.40 -0.45 47.12
CA TYR A 91 7.73 -0.88 47.57
C TYR A 91 8.62 0.27 48.05
N MET A 92 8.26 1.53 47.75
CA MET A 92 9.05 2.73 48.07
C MET A 92 9.48 2.76 49.54
N GLU A 93 8.55 2.63 50.47
CA GLU A 93 8.84 2.68 51.92
C GLU A 93 9.78 1.57 52.39
N VAL A 94 9.61 0.36 51.85
CA VAL A 94 10.44 -0.80 52.20
C VAL A 94 11.87 -0.59 51.72
N VAL A 95 12.05 -0.13 50.47
CA VAL A 95 13.36 0.14 49.88
C VAL A 95 14.05 1.30 50.59
N LEU A 96 13.34 2.38 50.88
CA LEU A 96 13.88 3.53 51.62
C LEU A 96 14.36 3.11 53.02
N LYS A 97 13.55 2.35 53.76
CA LYS A 97 13.93 1.86 55.08
C LYS A 97 15.17 0.97 55.02
N GLN A 98 15.24 0.07 54.05
CA GLN A 98 16.41 -0.80 53.86
C GLN A 98 17.67 0.01 53.55
N LEU A 99 17.58 1.00 52.66
CA LEU A 99 18.69 1.86 52.30
C LEU A 99 19.18 2.69 53.49
N LEU A 100 18.26 3.34 54.22
CA LEU A 100 18.59 4.12 55.41
C LEU A 100 19.23 3.25 56.50
N ASN A 101 18.70 2.05 56.75
CA ASN A 101 19.29 1.13 57.71
C ASN A 101 20.74 0.77 57.34
N MET A 102 21.03 0.50 56.07
CA MET A 102 22.41 0.21 55.61
C MET A 102 23.34 1.42 55.75
N VAL A 103 22.84 2.63 55.46
CA VAL A 103 23.64 3.87 55.54
C VAL A 103 23.94 4.25 56.99
N CYS A 104 22.98 4.06 57.90
CA CYS A 104 23.12 4.40 59.31
C CYS A 104 23.84 3.32 60.15
N ASP A 105 23.95 2.08 59.65
CA ASP A 105 24.67 0.98 60.30
C ASP A 105 26.19 1.10 60.07
N VAL A 106 26.80 2.08 60.74
CA VAL A 106 28.26 2.27 60.69
C VAL A 106 28.94 1.16 61.47
N LYS A 107 29.61 0.26 60.74
CA LYS A 107 30.45 -0.81 61.29
C LYS A 107 31.92 -0.43 61.18
N PRO A 108 32.49 0.28 62.18
CA PRO A 108 33.90 0.61 62.17
C PRO A 108 34.73 -0.68 62.24
N GLY A 109 35.45 -0.96 61.16
CA GLY A 109 36.39 -2.07 61.07
C GLY A 109 37.80 -1.53 61.09
N ILE A 110 38.65 -2.11 61.93
CA ILE A 110 40.09 -1.93 61.78
C ILE A 110 40.50 -2.70 60.53
N HIS A 111 41.28 -2.04 59.66
CA HIS A 111 41.77 -2.68 58.44
C HIS A 111 42.51 -3.98 58.78
N VAL A 112 42.31 -5.03 57.97
CA VAL A 112 42.81 -6.40 58.23
C VAL A 112 44.33 -6.50 58.47
N ASN A 113 45.09 -5.50 58.02
CA ASN A 113 46.54 -5.44 58.16
C ASN A 113 47.04 -4.59 59.34
N TYR A 114 46.15 -4.08 60.18
CA TYR A 114 46.57 -3.31 61.36
C TYR A 114 47.37 -4.20 62.32
N ARG A 115 48.58 -3.75 62.66
CA ARG A 115 49.44 -4.39 63.66
C ARG A 115 49.62 -3.40 64.80
N ALA A 116 49.16 -3.77 65.99
CA ALA A 116 49.44 -3.00 67.19
C ALA A 116 50.94 -3.13 67.50
N THR A 117 51.69 -2.05 67.36
CA THR A 117 53.10 -1.98 67.79
C THR A 117 53.13 -1.68 69.28
N HIS A 118 53.75 -2.57 70.06
CA HIS A 118 54.19 -2.28 71.43
C HIS A 118 55.47 -1.44 71.40
#